data_AF-A0A9X4RUH4-F1
#
_entry.id   AF-A0A9X4RUH4-F1
#
_cell.length_a   1.000
_cell.length_b   1.000
_cell.length_c   1.000
_cell.angle_alpha   90.00
_cell.angle_beta   90.00
_cell.angle_gamma   90.00
#
_symmetry.space_group_name_H-M   'P 1'
#
loop_
_entity.id
_entity.type
_entity.pdbx_description
1 polymer ?
#
loop_
_entity_poly.entity_id
_entity_poly.type
_entity_poly.pdbx_seq_one_letter_code
_entity_poly.pdbx_strand_id
1 'polypeptide(L)'
;MKLIKNILVAVDFRASTENVVSNAIVFAKKFKSKLTLVHVLPEGSTNEKVDSLVRKAAEDELEKINQRFQQEEVQTGDPMIMFGNYSDRIVFASKKIGANLVIIGAGEKQKKDSVQLGTTAGRVMLQSKVPVFVIKSGQDLSQIKNILCPVDFSDESSNALKNAIAIARVFQAKLTVLSVYTEFKQTITRIDPDEVNRQRKQDQELELKRFLDKHNLIDLDYSQEVAGGSPSQEILKAIEAHQIDLLLMGTTGRSGINKILLGSVAEKVTREVLSSFITSKKEDFLEFELISKDLDEHFEAAEKLYEDGFYNLAIDLYHEALELNFTHLPSLRGLARTYEKLGDEANANKYQNMTKQVLQQMKNYKIEEEVRRNMS
;
A
#
# COMPACT_ATOMS: atom_id res chain seq x y z
N MET A 1 11.21 4.78 8.62
CA MET A 1 10.76 3.39 8.93
C MET A 1 10.69 2.60 7.61
N LYS A 2 10.76 1.26 7.55
CA LYS A 2 10.64 0.55 6.25
C LYS A 2 9.15 0.40 5.90
N LEU A 3 8.67 1.14 4.89
CA LEU A 3 7.30 1.09 4.36
C LEU A 3 6.90 -0.33 3.93
N ILE A 4 7.80 -1.03 3.23
CA ILE A 4 7.62 -2.41 2.80
C ILE A 4 8.74 -3.21 3.46
N LYS A 5 8.40 -4.05 4.45
CA LYS A 5 9.39 -4.73 5.30
C LYS A 5 9.56 -6.18 4.90
N ASN A 6 8.47 -6.92 4.81
CA ASN A 6 8.46 -8.35 4.53
C ASN A 6 7.62 -8.60 3.27
N ILE A 7 8.24 -9.10 2.22
CA ILE A 7 7.58 -9.37 0.95
C ILE A 7 7.52 -10.88 0.75
N LEU A 8 6.31 -11.40 0.54
CA LEU A 8 6.11 -12.76 0.05
C LEU A 8 6.19 -12.76 -1.47
N VAL A 9 7.05 -13.60 -2.06
CA VAL A 9 7.17 -13.76 -3.52
C VAL A 9 6.65 -15.14 -3.90
N ALA A 10 5.50 -15.19 -4.58
CA ALA A 10 4.91 -16.43 -5.06
C ALA A 10 5.42 -16.77 -6.47
N VAL A 11 6.01 -17.95 -6.62
CA VAL A 11 6.61 -18.42 -7.88
C VAL A 11 6.01 -19.74 -8.35
N ASP A 12 5.95 -19.94 -9.67
CA ASP A 12 5.37 -21.13 -10.31
C ASP A 12 6.38 -21.95 -11.14
N PHE A 13 7.65 -21.53 -11.14
CA PHE A 13 8.76 -22.09 -11.92
C PHE A 13 8.55 -22.10 -13.44
N ARG A 14 7.66 -21.26 -13.96
CA ARG A 14 7.44 -21.11 -15.39
C ARG A 14 8.27 -19.95 -15.95
N ALA A 15 8.18 -19.72 -17.27
CA ALA A 15 8.94 -18.67 -17.95
C ALA A 15 8.69 -17.28 -17.34
N SER A 16 7.48 -17.02 -16.83
CA SER A 16 7.16 -15.76 -16.15
C SER A 16 7.83 -15.57 -14.78
N THR A 17 8.34 -16.63 -14.15
CA THR A 17 9.00 -16.57 -12.83
C THR A 17 10.21 -15.64 -12.86
N GLU A 18 10.98 -15.62 -13.95
CA GLU A 18 12.16 -14.76 -14.08
C GLU A 18 11.81 -13.27 -13.96
N ASN A 19 10.73 -12.84 -14.61
CA ASN A 19 10.23 -11.46 -14.49
C ASN A 19 9.76 -11.15 -13.07
N VAL A 20 9.12 -12.11 -12.38
CA VAL A 20 8.68 -11.92 -10.99
C VAL A 20 9.88 -11.74 -10.06
N VAL A 21 10.88 -12.61 -10.17
CA VAL A 21 12.10 -12.62 -9.35
C VAL A 21 12.91 -11.34 -9.56
N SER A 22 13.16 -10.95 -10.82
CA SER A 22 13.93 -9.75 -11.14
C SER A 22 13.28 -8.48 -10.59
N ASN A 23 11.98 -8.31 -10.77
CA ASN A 23 11.26 -7.13 -10.27
C ASN A 23 11.10 -7.15 -8.74
N ALA A 24 10.99 -8.33 -8.11
CA ALA A 24 11.00 -8.45 -6.66
C ALA A 24 12.33 -7.98 -6.05
N ILE A 25 13.47 -8.32 -6.68
CA ILE A 25 14.80 -7.85 -6.26
C ILE A 25 14.89 -6.33 -6.35
N VAL A 26 14.45 -5.73 -7.46
CA VAL A 26 14.42 -4.27 -7.64
C VAL A 26 13.66 -3.60 -6.50
N PHE A 27 12.43 -4.07 -6.23
CA PHE A 27 11.61 -3.52 -5.15
C PHE A 27 12.27 -3.70 -3.78
N ALA A 28 12.79 -4.91 -3.49
CA ALA A 28 13.43 -5.19 -2.22
C ALA A 28 14.67 -4.30 -2.00
N LYS A 29 15.48 -4.03 -3.02
CA LYS A 29 16.62 -3.11 -2.91
C LYS A 29 16.17 -1.68 -2.62
N LYS A 30 15.17 -1.20 -3.36
CA LYS A 30 14.63 0.17 -3.21
C LYS A 30 14.04 0.43 -1.83
N PHE A 31 13.31 -0.55 -1.28
CA PHE A 31 12.66 -0.44 0.04
C PHE A 31 13.47 -1.08 1.18
N LYS A 32 14.64 -1.66 0.86
CA LYS A 32 15.46 -2.47 1.78
C LYS A 32 14.65 -3.62 2.40
N SER A 33 13.73 -4.22 1.68
CA SER A 33 12.81 -5.25 2.19
C SER A 33 13.46 -6.63 2.30
N LYS A 34 12.90 -7.48 3.16
CA LYS A 34 13.19 -8.92 3.21
C LYS A 34 12.26 -9.65 2.25
N LEU A 35 12.82 -10.52 1.40
CA LEU A 35 12.06 -11.39 0.50
C LEU A 35 11.96 -12.81 1.08
N THR A 36 10.77 -13.41 1.01
CA THR A 36 10.57 -14.83 1.31
C THR A 36 9.80 -15.48 0.17
N LEU A 37 10.34 -16.57 -0.37
CA LEU A 37 9.72 -17.30 -1.48
C LEU A 37 8.63 -18.25 -0.98
N VAL A 38 7.58 -18.41 -1.79
CA VAL A 38 6.64 -19.52 -1.64
C VAL A 38 6.36 -20.18 -3.00
N HIS A 39 6.36 -21.51 -2.98
CA HIS A 39 5.80 -22.31 -4.05
C HIS A 39 4.70 -23.22 -3.47
N VAL A 40 3.58 -23.33 -4.19
CA VAL A 40 2.48 -24.20 -3.79
C VAL A 40 2.40 -25.36 -4.76
N LEU A 41 2.52 -26.57 -4.23
CA LEU A 41 2.27 -27.81 -4.93
C LEU A 41 0.79 -28.20 -4.75
N PRO A 42 0.18 -28.89 -5.74
CA PRO A 42 -1.13 -29.51 -5.54
C PRO A 42 -1.07 -30.56 -4.42
N GLU A 43 -2.23 -31.04 -3.97
CA GLU A 43 -2.26 -32.19 -3.07
C GLU A 43 -1.54 -33.39 -3.72
N GLY A 44 -0.80 -34.12 -2.88
CA GLY A 44 0.10 -35.19 -3.31
C GLY A 44 -0.60 -36.29 -4.10
N SER A 45 0.18 -37.01 -4.89
CA SER A 45 -0.29 -38.19 -5.60
C SER A 45 -0.45 -39.38 -4.63
N THR A 46 -1.01 -40.50 -5.12
CA THR A 46 -1.02 -41.75 -4.33
C THR A 46 0.37 -42.39 -4.17
N ASN A 47 1.42 -41.82 -4.78
CA ASN A 47 2.77 -42.37 -4.79
C ASN A 47 3.76 -41.48 -4.04
N GLU A 48 4.12 -41.88 -2.82
CA GLU A 48 5.05 -41.15 -1.94
C GLU A 48 6.43 -40.89 -2.58
N LYS A 49 6.90 -41.80 -3.44
CA LYS A 49 8.19 -41.61 -4.13
C LYS A 49 8.11 -40.48 -5.17
N VAL A 50 7.00 -40.38 -5.89
CA VAL A 50 6.78 -39.29 -6.85
C VAL A 50 6.69 -37.96 -6.11
N ASP A 51 5.92 -37.92 -5.02
CA ASP A 51 5.73 -36.70 -4.23
C ASP A 51 7.03 -36.19 -3.61
N SER A 52 7.87 -37.10 -3.10
CA SER A 52 9.19 -36.73 -2.55
C SER A 52 10.15 -36.20 -3.61
N LEU A 53 10.14 -36.76 -4.84
CA LEU A 53 10.93 -36.25 -5.96
C LEU A 53 10.44 -34.86 -6.42
N VAL A 54 9.12 -34.68 -6.56
CA VAL A 54 8.53 -33.39 -6.93
C VAL A 54 8.83 -32.33 -5.87
N ARG A 55 8.69 -32.67 -4.58
CA ARG A 55 9.04 -31.79 -3.48
C ARG A 55 10.52 -31.41 -3.55
N LYS A 56 11.41 -32.38 -3.70
CA LYS A 56 12.85 -32.13 -3.74
C LYS A 56 13.25 -31.23 -4.90
N ALA A 57 12.70 -31.47 -6.09
CA ALA A 57 12.92 -30.61 -7.25
C ALA A 57 12.44 -29.16 -7.00
N ALA A 58 11.28 -28.98 -6.37
CA ALA A 58 10.77 -27.66 -6.00
C ALA A 58 11.65 -26.98 -4.92
N GLU A 59 12.18 -27.73 -3.96
CA GLU A 59 13.12 -27.21 -2.94
C GLU A 59 14.40 -26.69 -3.62
N ASP A 60 14.96 -27.49 -4.52
CA ASP A 60 16.20 -27.14 -5.22
C ASP A 60 16.00 -25.90 -6.11
N GLU A 61 14.86 -25.75 -6.78
CA GLU A 61 14.54 -24.53 -7.55
C GLU A 61 14.31 -23.31 -6.67
N LEU A 62 13.59 -23.44 -5.55
CA LEU A 62 13.45 -22.34 -4.58
C LEU A 62 14.79 -21.88 -4.04
N GLU A 63 15.67 -22.82 -3.69
CA GLU A 63 16.98 -22.53 -3.13
C GLU A 63 17.86 -21.78 -4.14
N LYS A 64 17.83 -22.17 -5.43
CA LYS A 64 18.52 -21.42 -6.49
C LYS A 64 18.05 -19.97 -6.58
N ILE A 65 16.74 -19.74 -6.54
CA ILE A 65 16.18 -18.38 -6.58
C ILE A 65 16.58 -17.61 -5.31
N ASN A 66 16.55 -18.25 -4.15
CA ASN A 66 16.92 -17.63 -2.88
C ASN A 66 18.41 -17.25 -2.83
N GLN A 67 19.29 -18.10 -3.37
CA GLN A 67 20.72 -17.79 -3.53
C GLN A 67 20.93 -16.58 -4.44
N ARG A 68 20.14 -16.45 -5.52
CA ARG A 68 20.18 -15.25 -6.36
C ARG A 68 19.79 -13.99 -5.58
N PHE A 69 18.78 -14.04 -4.72
CA PHE A 69 18.45 -12.90 -3.84
C PHE A 69 19.63 -12.51 -2.94
N GLN A 70 20.34 -13.49 -2.37
CA GLN A 70 21.52 -13.25 -1.53
C GLN A 70 22.70 -12.67 -2.32
N GLN A 71 22.95 -13.17 -3.52
CA GLN A 71 23.98 -12.65 -4.44
C GLN A 71 23.71 -11.19 -4.82
N GLU A 72 22.43 -10.84 -4.92
CA GLU A 72 21.97 -9.46 -5.15
C GLU A 72 21.87 -8.65 -3.85
N GLU A 73 22.46 -9.11 -2.75
CA GLU A 73 22.51 -8.42 -1.45
C GLU A 73 21.13 -8.11 -0.84
N VAL A 74 20.11 -8.89 -1.19
CA VAL A 74 18.76 -8.77 -0.62
C VAL A 74 18.63 -9.66 0.61
N GLN A 75 17.99 -9.14 1.67
CA GLN A 75 17.67 -9.93 2.86
C GLN A 75 16.66 -11.03 2.52
N THR A 76 16.94 -12.28 2.87
CA THR A 76 16.07 -13.42 2.57
C THR A 76 15.48 -14.08 3.81
N GLY A 77 14.26 -14.59 3.72
CA GLY A 77 13.69 -15.57 4.64
C GLY A 77 13.86 -17.00 4.14
N ASP A 78 13.42 -17.97 4.95
CA ASP A 78 13.45 -19.38 4.56
C ASP A 78 12.39 -19.65 3.48
N PRO A 79 12.76 -20.21 2.31
CA PRO A 79 11.80 -20.56 1.28
C PRO A 79 10.74 -21.56 1.77
N MET A 80 9.49 -21.38 1.35
CA MET A 80 8.37 -22.20 1.78
C MET A 80 7.79 -23.03 0.64
N ILE A 81 7.67 -24.33 0.85
CA ILE A 81 6.82 -25.21 0.04
C ILE A 81 5.53 -25.46 0.80
N MET A 82 4.41 -25.23 0.12
CA MET A 82 3.07 -25.51 0.64
C MET A 82 2.33 -26.49 -0.25
N PHE A 83 1.29 -27.14 0.28
CA PHE A 83 0.49 -28.12 -0.45
C PHE A 83 -1.00 -27.75 -0.41
N GLY A 84 -1.69 -27.89 -1.54
CA GLY A 84 -3.14 -27.73 -1.64
C GLY A 84 -3.58 -26.60 -2.56
N ASN A 85 -4.64 -25.90 -2.19
CA ASN A 85 -5.16 -24.79 -2.99
C ASN A 85 -4.17 -23.61 -3.05
N TYR A 86 -3.73 -23.26 -4.26
CA TYR A 86 -2.73 -22.24 -4.52
C TYR A 86 -2.99 -20.91 -3.82
N SER A 87 -4.18 -20.32 -4.00
CA SER A 87 -4.46 -18.97 -3.46
C SER A 87 -4.55 -19.00 -1.94
N ASP A 88 -5.20 -20.01 -1.37
CA ASP A 88 -5.34 -20.16 0.08
C ASP A 88 -3.97 -20.32 0.76
N ARG A 89 -3.08 -21.10 0.16
CA ARG A 89 -1.73 -21.34 0.68
C ARG A 89 -0.82 -20.11 0.52
N ILE A 90 -0.89 -19.38 -0.58
CA ILE A 90 -0.17 -18.11 -0.74
C ILE A 90 -0.62 -17.09 0.32
N VAL A 91 -1.93 -16.95 0.52
CA VAL A 91 -2.46 -16.03 1.55
C VAL A 91 -2.07 -16.50 2.95
N PHE A 92 -2.10 -17.80 3.24
CA PHE A 92 -1.62 -18.33 4.52
C PHE A 92 -0.13 -18.04 4.74
N ALA A 93 0.72 -18.28 3.73
CA ALA A 93 2.15 -17.98 3.78
C ALA A 93 2.40 -16.51 4.08
N SER A 94 1.63 -15.60 3.47
CA SER A 94 1.77 -14.15 3.70
C SER A 94 1.55 -13.80 5.18
N LYS A 95 0.51 -14.36 5.79
CA LYS A 95 0.20 -14.17 7.22
C LYS A 95 1.28 -14.79 8.11
N LYS A 96 1.74 -15.99 7.77
CA LYS A 96 2.73 -16.73 8.56
C LYS A 96 4.04 -15.94 8.75
N ILE A 97 4.45 -15.19 7.74
CA ILE A 97 5.70 -14.42 7.78
C ILE A 97 5.51 -12.94 8.14
N GLY A 98 4.27 -12.51 8.44
CA GLY A 98 3.95 -11.10 8.61
C GLY A 98 4.31 -10.29 7.37
N ALA A 99 3.96 -10.80 6.18
CA ALA A 99 4.21 -10.11 4.93
C ALA A 99 3.31 -8.88 4.83
N ASN A 100 3.90 -7.74 4.49
CA ASN A 100 3.18 -6.53 4.12
C ASN A 100 3.39 -6.22 2.64
N LEU A 101 3.44 -7.26 1.79
CA LEU A 101 3.29 -7.23 0.33
C LEU A 101 3.36 -8.66 -0.19
N VAL A 102 2.41 -9.03 -1.07
CA VAL A 102 2.49 -10.25 -1.87
C VAL A 102 2.83 -9.88 -3.30
N ILE A 103 3.95 -10.38 -3.82
CA ILE A 103 4.32 -10.31 -5.23
C ILE A 103 3.95 -11.62 -5.92
N ILE A 104 3.25 -11.54 -7.04
CA ILE A 104 2.86 -12.71 -7.84
C ILE A 104 2.85 -12.36 -9.34
N GLY A 105 3.18 -13.33 -10.18
CA GLY A 105 3.03 -13.18 -11.63
C GLY A 105 1.56 -13.14 -12.06
N ALA A 106 1.26 -12.42 -13.14
CA ALA A 106 -0.08 -12.39 -13.75
C ALA A 106 -0.51 -13.73 -14.37
N GLY A 107 0.41 -14.70 -14.51
CA GLY A 107 0.20 -15.97 -15.21
C GLY A 107 0.62 -15.93 -16.68
N GLU A 108 0.66 -17.09 -17.32
CA GLU A 108 1.10 -17.26 -18.72
C GLU A 108 -0.08 -17.39 -19.69
N LYS A 109 0.12 -16.92 -20.93
CA LYS A 109 -0.89 -16.94 -22.00
C LYS A 109 -1.34 -18.38 -22.31
N GLN A 110 -2.63 -18.67 -22.23
CA GLN A 110 -3.23 -19.82 -22.91
C GLN A 110 -3.97 -19.36 -24.18
N LYS A 111 -3.22 -19.26 -25.29
CA LYS A 111 -3.69 -18.92 -26.66
C LYS A 111 -4.40 -17.56 -26.83
N LYS A 112 -4.50 -17.13 -28.11
CA LYS A 112 -4.92 -15.80 -28.58
C LYS A 112 -6.20 -15.31 -27.91
N ASP A 113 -6.07 -14.37 -26.97
CA ASP A 113 -6.81 -13.10 -26.89
C ASP A 113 -6.56 -12.46 -25.51
N SER A 114 -5.93 -11.29 -25.49
CA SER A 114 -5.66 -10.42 -24.31
C SER A 114 -4.81 -11.02 -23.17
N VAL A 115 -4.04 -10.17 -22.48
CA VAL A 115 -3.23 -10.56 -21.31
C VAL A 115 -4.16 -10.70 -20.10
N GLN A 116 -4.82 -11.86 -19.98
CA GLN A 116 -5.77 -12.10 -18.90
C GLN A 116 -5.03 -12.35 -17.57
N LEU A 117 -5.51 -11.70 -16.50
CA LEU A 117 -5.13 -12.01 -15.13
C LEU A 117 -5.42 -13.50 -14.81
N GLY A 118 -4.40 -14.24 -14.42
CA GLY A 118 -4.50 -15.64 -14.04
C GLY A 118 -5.40 -15.86 -12.82
N THR A 119 -6.04 -17.03 -12.77
CA THR A 119 -7.02 -17.38 -11.72
C THR A 119 -6.42 -17.34 -10.32
N THR A 120 -5.19 -17.82 -10.14
CA THR A 120 -4.48 -17.77 -8.85
C THR A 120 -4.22 -16.33 -8.41
N ALA A 121 -3.67 -15.48 -9.28
CA ALA A 121 -3.42 -14.08 -8.95
C ALA A 121 -4.72 -13.33 -8.61
N GLY A 122 -5.78 -13.52 -9.40
CA GLY A 122 -7.08 -12.93 -9.12
C GLY A 122 -7.68 -13.38 -7.78
N ARG A 123 -7.56 -14.68 -7.42
CA ARG A 123 -8.01 -15.18 -6.12
C ARG A 123 -7.15 -14.67 -4.96
N VAL A 124 -5.83 -14.57 -5.13
CA VAL A 124 -4.95 -13.98 -4.11
C VAL A 124 -5.31 -12.51 -3.87
N MET A 125 -5.57 -11.71 -4.92
CA MET A 125 -6.08 -10.34 -4.78
C MET A 125 -7.40 -10.28 -4.01
N LEU A 126 -8.31 -11.22 -4.31
CA LEU A 126 -9.60 -11.32 -3.64
C LEU A 126 -9.50 -11.68 -2.16
N GLN A 127 -8.59 -12.60 -1.80
CA GLN A 127 -8.49 -13.19 -0.46
C GLN A 127 -7.47 -12.50 0.45
N SER A 128 -6.42 -11.91 -0.13
CA SER A 128 -5.34 -11.28 0.62
C SER A 128 -5.88 -10.10 1.42
N LYS A 129 -5.33 -9.91 2.62
CA LYS A 129 -5.58 -8.75 3.46
C LYS A 129 -4.57 -7.63 3.20
N VAL A 130 -3.36 -8.01 2.78
CA VAL A 130 -2.31 -7.07 2.40
C VAL A 130 -2.36 -6.83 0.88
N PRO A 131 -1.96 -5.64 0.41
CA PRO A 131 -1.93 -5.39 -1.02
C PRO A 131 -1.10 -6.40 -1.83
N VAL A 132 -1.50 -6.57 -3.08
CA VAL A 132 -0.96 -7.60 -3.99
C VAL A 132 -0.39 -6.91 -5.21
N PHE A 133 0.88 -7.15 -5.48
CA PHE A 133 1.60 -6.67 -6.65
C PHE A 133 1.64 -7.76 -7.70
N VAL A 134 0.86 -7.55 -8.75
CA VAL A 134 0.79 -8.45 -9.90
C VAL A 134 1.75 -7.96 -10.98
N ILE A 135 2.73 -8.80 -11.30
CA ILE A 135 3.74 -8.52 -12.32
C ILE A 135 3.29 -9.10 -13.67
N LYS A 136 3.17 -8.24 -14.68
CA LYS A 136 2.88 -8.64 -16.07
C LYS A 136 4.17 -9.11 -16.76
N SER A 137 4.06 -10.15 -17.58
CA SER A 137 5.21 -10.75 -18.27
C SER A 137 5.89 -9.76 -19.21
N GLY A 138 7.22 -9.78 -19.25
CA GLY A 138 8.02 -8.94 -20.14
C GLY A 138 8.23 -7.50 -19.67
N GLN A 139 7.66 -7.09 -18.54
CA GLN A 139 7.94 -5.78 -17.97
C GLN A 139 9.20 -5.76 -17.09
N ASP A 140 9.99 -4.71 -17.27
CA ASP A 140 11.09 -4.31 -16.40
C ASP A 140 10.69 -3.08 -15.61
N LEU A 141 10.65 -3.21 -14.28
CA LEU A 141 10.27 -2.17 -13.33
C LEU A 141 11.49 -1.62 -12.58
N SER A 142 12.71 -1.84 -13.10
CA SER A 142 13.95 -1.22 -12.60
C SER A 142 13.87 0.31 -12.58
N GLN A 143 13.13 0.89 -13.53
CA GLN A 143 12.85 2.31 -13.64
C GLN A 143 11.35 2.56 -13.85
N ILE A 144 10.58 2.57 -12.77
CA ILE A 144 9.19 3.07 -12.80
C ILE A 144 9.26 4.59 -13.00
N LYS A 145 8.66 5.10 -14.08
CA LYS A 145 8.64 6.52 -14.41
C LYS A 145 7.23 7.11 -14.34
N ASN A 146 6.23 6.35 -14.74
CA ASN A 146 4.83 6.80 -14.76
C ASN A 146 3.95 5.90 -13.91
N ILE A 147 3.32 6.49 -12.90
CA ILE A 147 2.39 5.82 -11.99
C ILE A 147 1.01 6.41 -12.17
N LEU A 148 -0.02 5.55 -12.30
CA LEU A 148 -1.41 5.97 -12.27
C LEU A 148 -2.08 5.47 -10.99
N CYS A 149 -2.80 6.37 -10.32
CA CYS A 149 -3.64 6.05 -9.17
C CYS A 149 -5.07 6.57 -9.40
N PRO A 150 -6.00 5.74 -9.91
CA PRO A 150 -7.40 6.12 -9.94
C PRO A 150 -8.01 6.15 -8.54
N VAL A 151 -8.79 7.19 -8.24
CA VAL A 151 -9.41 7.42 -6.94
C VAL A 151 -10.91 7.66 -7.05
N ASP A 152 -11.66 7.02 -6.16
CA ASP A 152 -13.10 7.21 -5.95
C ASP A 152 -13.40 7.77 -4.55
N PHE A 153 -12.39 8.29 -3.86
CA PHE A 153 -12.47 8.90 -2.53
C PHE A 153 -12.93 7.97 -1.40
N SER A 154 -12.93 6.64 -1.62
CA SER A 154 -13.06 5.62 -0.58
C SER A 154 -11.78 5.49 0.26
N ASP A 155 -11.89 4.85 1.42
CA ASP A 155 -10.74 4.50 2.27
C ASP A 155 -9.71 3.67 1.49
N GLU A 156 -10.17 2.69 0.68
CA GLU A 156 -9.30 1.83 -0.11
C GLU A 156 -8.58 2.60 -1.23
N SER A 157 -9.25 3.57 -1.86
CA SER A 157 -8.59 4.47 -2.81
C SER A 157 -7.59 5.42 -2.14
N SER A 158 -7.85 5.82 -0.88
CA SER A 158 -6.94 6.62 -0.07
C SER A 158 -5.67 5.84 0.27
N ASN A 159 -5.82 4.57 0.68
CA ASN A 159 -4.71 3.65 0.91
C ASN A 159 -3.89 3.42 -0.37
N ALA A 160 -4.57 3.17 -1.50
CA ALA A 160 -3.90 3.06 -2.80
C ALA A 160 -3.08 4.31 -3.14
N LEU A 161 -3.63 5.50 -2.88
CA LEU A 161 -2.93 6.77 -3.09
C LEU A 161 -1.72 6.92 -2.15
N LYS A 162 -1.84 6.57 -0.87
CA LYS A 162 -0.70 6.61 0.06
C LYS A 162 0.45 5.71 -0.41
N ASN A 163 0.14 4.50 -0.86
CA ASN A 163 1.13 3.61 -1.48
C ASN A 163 1.72 4.20 -2.76
N ALA A 164 0.89 4.81 -3.60
CA ALA A 164 1.33 5.38 -4.86
C ALA A 164 2.33 6.52 -4.63
N ILE A 165 2.06 7.38 -3.64
CA ILE A 165 2.96 8.45 -3.20
C ILE A 165 4.29 7.89 -2.71
N ALA A 166 4.25 6.85 -1.86
CA ALA A 166 5.47 6.23 -1.33
C ALA A 166 6.34 5.64 -2.44
N ILE A 167 5.74 4.93 -3.39
CA ILE A 167 6.46 4.36 -4.55
C ILE A 167 6.97 5.47 -5.47
N ALA A 168 6.14 6.47 -5.77
CA ALA A 168 6.52 7.59 -6.62
C ALA A 168 7.75 8.33 -6.06
N ARG A 169 7.83 8.56 -4.76
CA ARG A 169 9.02 9.15 -4.11
C ARG A 169 10.28 8.29 -4.28
N VAL A 170 10.16 7.00 -3.99
CA VAL A 170 11.30 6.06 -4.02
C VAL A 170 11.87 5.87 -5.43
N PHE A 171 10.99 5.91 -6.43
CA PHE A 171 11.37 5.78 -7.84
C PHE A 171 11.58 7.12 -8.54
N GLN A 172 11.27 8.25 -7.89
CA GLN A 172 11.22 9.59 -8.50
C GLN A 172 10.32 9.58 -9.76
N ALA A 173 9.20 8.85 -9.65
CA ALA A 173 8.24 8.67 -10.73
C ALA A 173 7.18 9.78 -10.69
N LYS A 174 6.66 10.13 -11.87
CA LYS A 174 5.50 10.98 -12.01
C LYS A 174 4.24 10.22 -11.57
N LEU A 175 3.45 10.82 -10.68
CA LEU A 175 2.18 10.30 -10.22
C LEU A 175 1.00 11.02 -10.89
N THR A 176 0.22 10.32 -11.69
CA THR A 176 -1.08 10.82 -12.17
C THR A 176 -2.19 10.30 -11.25
N VAL A 177 -2.93 11.20 -10.62
CA VAL A 177 -4.13 10.88 -9.84
C VAL A 177 -5.37 11.16 -10.68
N LEU A 178 -6.14 10.11 -10.99
CA LEU A 178 -7.30 10.20 -11.87
C LEU A 178 -8.60 10.00 -11.08
N SER A 179 -9.57 10.89 -11.27
CA SER A 179 -10.93 10.65 -10.81
C SER A 179 -11.93 10.72 -11.96
N VAL A 180 -12.90 9.80 -11.98
CA VAL A 180 -13.84 9.66 -13.09
C VAL A 180 -15.27 9.89 -12.61
N TYR A 181 -15.97 10.85 -13.22
CA TYR A 181 -17.40 11.05 -12.99
C TYR A 181 -18.21 10.41 -14.11
N THR A 182 -19.42 9.94 -13.78
CA THR A 182 -20.34 9.38 -14.78
C THR A 182 -20.99 10.51 -15.58
N GLU A 183 -20.80 10.52 -16.89
CA GLU A 183 -21.46 11.48 -17.78
C GLU A 183 -22.99 11.33 -17.80
N PHE A 184 -23.67 12.45 -17.87
CA PHE A 184 -25.09 12.53 -18.18
C PHE A 184 -25.27 12.53 -19.70
N LYS A 185 -26.01 11.55 -20.23
CA LYS A 185 -26.18 11.32 -21.69
C LYS A 185 -27.63 11.47 -22.19
N GLN A 186 -28.58 11.90 -21.36
CA GLN A 186 -29.99 11.93 -21.75
C GLN A 186 -30.33 13.14 -22.62
N THR A 187 -30.83 12.88 -23.83
CA THR A 187 -31.26 13.89 -24.81
C THR A 187 -32.75 14.26 -24.71
N ILE A 188 -33.54 13.54 -23.89
CA ILE A 188 -35.02 13.65 -23.84
C ILE A 188 -35.49 14.64 -22.76
N THR A 189 -34.58 15.22 -21.98
CA THR A 189 -34.92 16.22 -20.95
C THR A 189 -34.72 17.65 -21.48
N ARG A 190 -35.43 18.65 -20.92
CA ARG A 190 -35.20 20.09 -21.18
C ARG A 190 -33.85 20.62 -20.65
N ILE A 191 -33.03 19.74 -20.09
CA ILE A 191 -31.77 20.07 -19.45
C ILE A 191 -30.66 19.84 -20.46
N ASP A 192 -29.79 20.84 -20.65
CA ASP A 192 -28.60 20.73 -21.48
C ASP A 192 -27.60 19.74 -20.84
N PRO A 193 -27.30 18.59 -21.48
CA PRO A 193 -26.36 17.62 -20.94
C PRO A 193 -24.95 18.19 -20.75
N ASP A 194 -24.54 19.15 -21.58
CA ASP A 194 -23.20 19.76 -21.48
C ASP A 194 -23.09 20.61 -20.21
N GLU A 195 -24.16 21.31 -19.84
CA GLU A 195 -24.20 22.07 -18.59
C GLU A 195 -24.15 21.15 -17.36
N VAL A 196 -24.90 20.05 -17.37
CA VAL A 196 -24.86 19.06 -16.28
C VAL A 196 -23.46 18.44 -16.16
N ASN A 197 -22.83 18.10 -17.28
CA ASN A 197 -21.50 17.50 -17.28
C ASN A 197 -20.41 18.51 -16.87
N ARG A 198 -20.53 19.79 -17.23
CA ARG A 198 -19.67 20.86 -16.72
C ARG A 198 -19.76 20.96 -15.20
N GLN A 199 -20.96 20.99 -14.64
CA GLN A 199 -21.16 21.06 -13.19
C GLN A 199 -20.57 19.82 -12.49
N ARG A 200 -20.87 18.60 -12.99
CA ARG A 200 -20.32 17.36 -12.42
C ARG A 200 -18.81 17.33 -12.44
N LYS A 201 -18.19 17.82 -13.52
CA LYS A 201 -16.73 17.93 -13.62
C LYS A 201 -16.18 18.86 -12.55
N GLN A 202 -16.77 20.05 -12.37
CA GLN A 202 -16.35 21.01 -11.34
C GLN A 202 -16.51 20.44 -9.93
N ASP A 203 -17.63 19.76 -9.64
CA ASP A 203 -17.87 19.11 -8.36
C ASP A 203 -16.81 18.02 -8.08
N GLN A 204 -16.51 17.20 -9.10
CA GLN A 204 -15.50 16.15 -9.01
C GLN A 204 -14.08 16.72 -8.84
N GLU A 205 -13.74 17.82 -9.51
CA GLU A 205 -12.46 18.52 -9.36
C GLU A 205 -12.30 19.09 -7.93
N LEU A 206 -13.36 19.67 -7.38
CA LEU A 206 -13.36 20.16 -6.00
C LEU A 206 -13.24 19.03 -4.99
N GLU A 207 -13.94 17.92 -5.21
CA GLU A 207 -13.85 16.73 -4.36
C GLU A 207 -12.46 16.08 -4.42
N LEU A 208 -11.88 15.98 -5.62
CA LEU A 208 -10.51 15.49 -5.81
C LEU A 208 -9.49 16.37 -5.10
N LYS A 209 -9.61 17.70 -5.20
CA LYS A 209 -8.75 18.62 -4.47
C LYS A 209 -8.82 18.38 -2.96
N ARG A 210 -10.02 18.36 -2.38
CA ARG A 210 -10.23 18.10 -0.94
C ARG A 210 -9.72 16.75 -0.50
N PHE A 211 -9.80 15.75 -1.37
CA PHE A 211 -9.26 14.43 -1.11
C PHE A 211 -7.73 14.48 -1.06
N LEU A 212 -7.10 15.09 -2.05
CA LEU A 212 -5.64 15.22 -2.14
C LEU A 212 -5.04 16.07 -1.01
N ASP A 213 -5.76 17.09 -0.53
CA ASP A 213 -5.33 17.94 0.60
C ASP A 213 -5.08 17.12 1.90
N LYS A 214 -5.62 15.90 1.99
CA LYS A 214 -5.39 14.98 3.13
C LYS A 214 -4.06 14.22 3.03
N HIS A 215 -3.38 14.28 1.89
CA HIS A 215 -2.16 13.54 1.62
C HIS A 215 -0.97 14.48 1.43
N ASN A 216 0.20 14.06 1.91
CA ASN A 216 1.42 14.82 1.68
C ASN A 216 1.94 14.56 0.25
N LEU A 217 1.72 15.51 -0.65
CA LEU A 217 2.20 15.51 -2.04
C LEU A 217 3.43 16.41 -2.25
N ILE A 218 4.02 16.93 -1.18
CA ILE A 218 5.23 17.76 -1.25
C ILE A 218 6.38 16.95 -1.87
N ASP A 219 7.17 17.63 -2.70
CA ASP A 219 8.33 17.12 -3.44
C ASP A 219 8.02 15.93 -4.36
N LEU A 220 6.78 15.84 -4.84
CA LEU A 220 6.34 14.85 -5.82
C LEU A 220 6.09 15.50 -7.18
N ASP A 221 6.59 14.90 -8.26
CA ASP A 221 6.07 15.20 -9.60
C ASP A 221 4.71 14.51 -9.74
N TYR A 222 3.62 15.28 -9.66
CA TYR A 222 2.28 14.73 -9.78
C TYR A 222 1.35 15.61 -10.61
N SER A 223 0.37 14.96 -11.25
CA SER A 223 -0.76 15.62 -11.90
C SER A 223 -2.08 15.07 -11.37
N GLN A 224 -3.10 15.91 -11.35
CA GLN A 224 -4.47 15.52 -11.03
C GLN A 224 -5.34 15.65 -12.29
N GLU A 225 -6.17 14.66 -12.57
CA GLU A 225 -7.00 14.59 -13.75
C GLU A 225 -8.43 14.19 -13.39
N VAL A 226 -9.41 14.86 -14.02
CA VAL A 226 -10.81 14.50 -13.93
C VAL A 226 -11.34 14.18 -15.32
N ALA A 227 -11.86 12.97 -15.50
CA ALA A 227 -12.44 12.49 -16.75
C ALA A 227 -13.94 12.20 -16.59
N GLY A 228 -14.70 12.42 -17.67
CA GLY A 228 -16.09 12.02 -17.78
C GLY A 228 -16.22 10.70 -18.53
N GLY A 229 -16.96 9.74 -17.99
CA GLY A 229 -17.29 8.52 -18.73
C GLY A 229 -17.52 7.30 -17.86
N SER A 230 -17.19 6.12 -18.40
CA SER A 230 -17.16 4.87 -17.64
C SER A 230 -15.81 4.77 -16.91
N PRO A 231 -15.78 4.65 -15.57
CA PRO A 231 -14.53 4.58 -14.81
C PRO A 231 -13.53 3.57 -15.37
N SER A 232 -13.96 2.35 -15.64
CA SER A 232 -13.09 1.30 -16.19
C SER A 232 -12.47 1.68 -17.55
N GLN A 233 -13.22 2.36 -18.42
CA GLN A 233 -12.74 2.73 -19.76
C GLN A 233 -11.80 3.92 -19.69
N GLU A 234 -12.13 4.94 -18.91
CA GLU A 234 -11.26 6.12 -18.75
C GLU A 234 -9.94 5.77 -18.07
N ILE A 235 -9.95 4.82 -17.11
CA ILE A 235 -8.72 4.32 -16.49
C ILE A 235 -7.84 3.60 -17.52
N LEU A 236 -8.39 2.70 -18.34
CA LEU A 236 -7.63 2.00 -19.36
C LEU A 236 -7.09 2.96 -20.43
N LYS A 237 -7.88 3.95 -20.84
CA LYS A 237 -7.43 5.02 -21.74
C LYS A 237 -6.27 5.82 -21.14
N ALA A 238 -6.36 6.19 -19.87
CA ALA A 238 -5.31 6.91 -19.18
C ALA A 238 -4.02 6.08 -19.08
N ILE A 239 -4.13 4.77 -18.87
CA ILE A 239 -2.97 3.85 -18.85
C ILE A 239 -2.23 3.88 -20.18
N GLU A 240 -2.95 3.82 -21.30
CA GLU A 240 -2.36 3.89 -22.63
C GLU A 240 -1.80 5.28 -22.95
N ALA A 241 -2.58 6.33 -22.69
CA ALA A 241 -2.22 7.72 -23.02
C ALA A 241 -0.98 8.20 -22.27
N HIS A 242 -0.85 7.82 -21.00
CA HIS A 242 0.25 8.25 -20.13
C HIS A 242 1.41 7.25 -20.09
N GLN A 243 1.35 6.17 -20.88
CA GLN A 243 2.36 5.10 -20.90
C GLN A 243 2.72 4.62 -19.47
N ILE A 244 1.69 4.23 -18.74
CA ILE A 244 1.82 3.90 -17.31
C ILE A 244 2.61 2.61 -17.12
N ASP A 245 3.67 2.68 -16.32
CA ASP A 245 4.50 1.54 -15.94
C ASP A 245 3.85 0.71 -14.82
N LEU A 246 3.23 1.42 -13.87
CA LEU A 246 2.61 0.84 -12.67
C LEU A 246 1.26 1.49 -12.34
N LEU A 247 0.22 0.67 -12.25
CA LEU A 247 -1.09 1.08 -11.75
C LEU A 247 -1.21 0.77 -10.24
N LEU A 248 -1.68 1.73 -9.43
CA LEU A 248 -2.09 1.48 -8.04
C LEU A 248 -3.58 1.76 -7.86
N MET A 249 -4.33 0.79 -7.35
CA MET A 249 -5.79 0.91 -7.30
C MET A 249 -6.38 0.26 -6.05
N GLY A 250 -7.47 0.82 -5.53
CA GLY A 250 -8.29 0.15 -4.50
C GLY A 250 -9.03 -1.07 -5.05
N THR A 251 -9.15 -2.15 -4.28
CA THR A 251 -9.91 -3.35 -4.70
C THR A 251 -11.42 -3.19 -4.63
N THR A 252 -11.88 -2.30 -3.76
CA THR A 252 -13.28 -2.00 -3.46
C THR A 252 -13.49 -0.50 -3.54
N GLY A 253 -14.71 -0.08 -3.88
CA GLY A 253 -15.06 1.33 -4.00
C GLY A 253 -16.28 1.69 -3.16
N ARG A 254 -16.76 2.93 -3.33
CA ARG A 254 -17.85 3.56 -2.54
C ARG A 254 -19.10 2.70 -2.30
N SER A 255 -19.47 1.83 -3.23
CA SER A 255 -20.71 1.05 -3.16
C SER A 255 -20.65 -0.15 -2.21
N GLY A 256 -19.46 -0.65 -1.86
CA GLY A 256 -19.18 -1.44 -0.65
C GLY A 256 -20.09 -2.62 -0.25
N ILE A 257 -20.90 -3.21 -1.14
CA ILE A 257 -21.77 -4.34 -0.77
C ILE A 257 -20.96 -5.64 -0.85
N ASN A 258 -20.50 -6.13 0.32
CA ASN A 258 -19.75 -7.36 0.59
C ASN A 258 -18.22 -7.25 0.60
N LYS A 259 -17.63 -7.49 1.77
CA LYS A 259 -16.17 -7.49 2.07
C LYS A 259 -15.34 -8.59 1.37
N ILE A 260 -15.94 -9.37 0.47
CA ILE A 260 -15.34 -10.57 -0.14
C ILE A 260 -15.27 -10.47 -1.69
N LEU A 261 -15.69 -9.35 -2.30
CA LEU A 261 -15.70 -9.18 -3.76
C LEU A 261 -14.78 -8.05 -4.22
N LEU A 262 -14.15 -8.22 -5.39
CA LEU A 262 -13.54 -7.12 -6.12
C LEU A 262 -14.65 -6.21 -6.65
N GLY A 263 -14.47 -4.89 -6.56
CA GLY A 263 -15.37 -3.94 -7.19
C GLY A 263 -15.37 -4.12 -8.71
N SER A 264 -16.51 -3.90 -9.35
CA SER A 264 -16.67 -4.13 -10.81
C SER A 264 -15.67 -3.34 -11.67
N VAL A 265 -15.28 -2.14 -11.23
CA VAL A 265 -14.26 -1.33 -11.89
C VAL A 265 -12.88 -1.98 -11.75
N ALA A 266 -12.47 -2.34 -10.54
CA ALA A 266 -11.18 -2.98 -10.27
C ALA A 266 -11.07 -4.34 -10.99
N GLU A 267 -12.12 -5.16 -10.97
CA GLU A 267 -12.16 -6.43 -11.69
C GLU A 267 -11.93 -6.22 -13.20
N LYS A 268 -12.66 -5.27 -13.81
CA LYS A 268 -12.54 -5.01 -15.23
C LYS A 268 -11.16 -4.46 -15.61
N VAL A 269 -10.68 -3.46 -14.89
CA VAL A 269 -9.36 -2.84 -15.16
C VAL A 269 -8.23 -3.86 -15.01
N THR A 270 -8.19 -4.60 -13.90
CA THR A 270 -7.09 -5.55 -13.63
C THR A 270 -7.05 -6.74 -14.58
N ARG A 271 -8.20 -7.08 -15.18
CA ARG A 271 -8.31 -8.11 -16.23
C ARG A 271 -7.76 -7.62 -17.58
N GLU A 272 -7.95 -6.35 -17.92
CA GLU A 272 -7.64 -5.80 -19.24
C GLU A 272 -6.29 -5.06 -19.29
N VAL A 273 -5.79 -4.57 -18.15
CA VAL A 273 -4.54 -3.80 -18.07
C VAL A 273 -3.32 -4.60 -18.53
N LEU A 274 -2.47 -3.95 -19.32
CA LEU A 274 -1.22 -4.53 -19.82
C LEU A 274 -0.02 -4.23 -18.93
N SER A 275 -0.08 -3.16 -18.13
CA SER A 275 0.93 -2.83 -17.13
C SER A 275 0.72 -3.60 -15.81
N SER A 276 1.83 -3.77 -15.09
CA SER A 276 1.83 -4.34 -13.74
C SER A 276 1.06 -3.41 -12.80
N PHE A 277 0.51 -3.99 -11.73
CA PHE A 277 -0.35 -3.22 -10.85
C PHE A 277 -0.29 -3.70 -9.40
N ILE A 278 -0.55 -2.79 -8.48
CA ILE A 278 -0.69 -3.07 -7.05
C ILE A 278 -2.14 -2.76 -6.65
N THR A 279 -2.81 -3.71 -6.03
CA THR A 279 -4.16 -3.49 -5.51
C THR A 279 -4.18 -3.38 -4.00
N SER A 280 -4.72 -2.29 -3.47
CA SER A 280 -4.83 -1.99 -2.04
C SER A 280 -6.21 -2.31 -1.49
N LYS A 281 -6.25 -2.78 -0.24
CA LYS A 281 -7.48 -3.06 0.50
C LYS A 281 -7.68 -2.01 1.61
N LYS A 282 -8.74 -2.21 2.40
CA LYS A 282 -8.98 -1.40 3.60
C LYS A 282 -7.83 -1.53 4.62
N GLU A 283 -7.24 -2.72 4.72
CA GLU A 283 -5.97 -2.96 5.42
C GLU A 283 -4.83 -2.69 4.41
N ASP A 284 -3.88 -1.83 4.79
CA ASP A 284 -2.82 -1.31 3.91
C ASP A 284 -1.41 -1.74 4.38
N PHE A 285 -0.38 -1.70 3.54
CA PHE A 285 1.02 -1.87 3.97
C PHE A 285 1.49 -0.81 4.97
N LEU A 286 0.80 0.33 4.92
CA LEU A 286 0.92 1.45 5.82
C LEU A 286 0.08 1.31 7.09
N GLU A 287 -0.53 0.14 7.34
CA GLU A 287 -0.81 -0.24 8.71
C GLU A 287 0.55 -0.37 9.40
N PHE A 288 0.90 0.71 10.09
CA PHE A 288 1.79 0.64 11.22
C PHE A 288 1.33 -0.55 12.05
N GLU A 289 2.10 -1.65 12.00
CA GLU A 289 2.08 -2.61 13.09
C GLU A 289 2.62 -1.90 14.33
N LEU A 290 1.86 -0.96 14.89
CA LEU A 290 1.88 -0.69 16.32
C LEU A 290 0.87 -1.66 16.95
N ILE A 291 1.26 -2.93 16.90
CA ILE A 291 0.82 -3.91 17.88
C ILE A 291 1.90 -3.97 18.96
N SER A 292 2.32 -2.82 19.46
CA SER A 292 2.79 -2.74 20.83
C SER A 292 1.92 -1.72 21.54
N LYS A 293 1.64 -1.95 22.81
CA LYS A 293 1.06 -0.93 23.70
C LYS A 293 2.18 -0.17 24.41
N ASP A 294 3.38 -0.17 23.81
CA ASP A 294 4.57 0.37 24.45
C ASP A 294 4.72 1.84 24.08
N LEU A 295 4.68 2.70 25.11
CA LEU A 295 4.77 4.14 24.96
C LEU A 295 6.04 4.58 24.20
N ASP A 296 7.16 3.92 24.47
CA ASP A 296 8.46 4.29 23.91
C ASP A 296 8.53 3.92 22.43
N GLU A 297 7.99 2.76 22.04
CA GLU A 297 7.96 2.34 20.63
C GLU A 297 7.08 3.26 19.77
N HIS A 298 5.91 3.71 20.27
CA HIS A 298 5.08 4.69 19.56
C HIS A 298 5.82 6.01 19.36
N PHE A 299 6.49 6.50 20.41
CA PHE A 299 7.23 7.75 20.34
C PHE A 299 8.43 7.65 19.39
N GLU A 300 9.22 6.58 19.46
CA GLU A 300 10.37 6.38 18.56
C GLU A 300 9.94 6.25 17.09
N ALA A 301 8.84 5.54 16.83
CA ALA A 301 8.27 5.45 15.49
C ALA A 301 7.78 6.84 15.01
N ALA A 302 7.13 7.62 15.87
CA ALA A 302 6.68 8.97 15.56
C ALA A 302 7.86 9.91 15.22
N GLU A 303 8.93 9.89 16.00
CA GLU A 303 10.14 10.68 15.72
C GLU A 303 10.75 10.31 14.37
N LYS A 304 10.83 9.01 14.06
CA LYS A 304 11.36 8.54 12.77
C LYS A 304 10.50 9.01 11.59
N LEU A 305 9.18 8.98 11.73
CA LEU A 305 8.28 9.48 10.70
C LEU A 305 8.40 10.99 10.53
N TYR A 306 8.56 11.72 11.64
CA TYR A 306 8.80 13.15 11.60
C TYR A 306 10.09 13.47 10.82
N GLU A 307 11.19 12.77 11.12
CA GLU A 307 12.47 12.92 10.42
C GLU A 307 12.36 12.57 8.93
N ASP A 308 11.59 11.53 8.61
CA ASP A 308 11.35 11.06 7.24
C ASP A 308 10.30 11.93 6.48
N GLY A 309 9.72 12.97 7.10
CA GLY A 309 8.77 13.91 6.47
C GLY A 309 7.31 13.44 6.40
N PHE A 310 6.95 12.37 7.13
CA PHE A 310 5.60 11.81 7.22
C PHE A 310 4.80 12.42 8.38
N TYR A 311 4.66 13.75 8.40
CA TYR A 311 4.12 14.51 9.55
C TYR A 311 2.73 14.10 10.02
N ASN A 312 1.77 13.84 9.12
CA ASN A 312 0.43 13.40 9.53
C ASN A 312 0.45 12.04 10.23
N LEU A 313 1.31 11.12 9.79
CA LEU A 313 1.44 9.81 10.42
C LEU A 313 2.22 9.91 11.74
N ALA A 314 3.21 10.82 11.83
CA ALA A 314 3.86 11.14 13.09
C ALA A 314 2.85 11.70 14.12
N ILE A 315 1.93 12.57 13.70
CA ILE A 315 0.84 13.09 14.55
C ILE A 315 -0.01 11.96 15.12
N ASP A 316 -0.46 11.02 14.28
CA ASP A 316 -1.27 9.87 14.72
C ASP A 316 -0.54 9.06 15.80
N LEU A 317 0.75 8.77 15.60
CA LEU A 317 1.54 8.01 16.58
C LEU A 317 1.83 8.78 17.87
N TYR A 318 2.08 10.08 17.79
CA TYR A 318 2.19 10.89 19.01
C TYR A 318 0.88 10.92 19.79
N HIS A 319 -0.28 10.90 19.10
CA HIS A 319 -1.58 10.81 19.74
C HIS A 319 -1.80 9.47 20.43
N GLU A 320 -1.49 8.35 19.78
CA GLU A 320 -1.55 7.02 20.39
C GLU A 320 -0.65 6.92 21.63
N ALA A 321 0.56 7.49 21.59
CA ALA A 321 1.43 7.60 22.76
C ALA A 321 0.78 8.39 23.90
N LEU A 322 0.02 9.46 23.60
CA LEU A 322 -0.69 10.24 24.61
C LEU A 322 -1.96 9.57 25.14
N GLU A 323 -2.55 8.63 24.40
CA GLU A 323 -3.62 7.78 24.93
C GLU A 323 -3.08 6.83 26.02
N LEU A 324 -1.85 6.33 25.85
CA LEU A 324 -1.16 5.52 26.86
C LEU A 324 -0.69 6.34 28.07
N ASN A 325 -0.15 7.54 27.82
CA ASN A 325 0.25 8.48 28.86
C ASN A 325 0.04 9.93 28.41
N PHE A 326 -1.07 10.53 28.85
CA PHE A 326 -1.45 11.90 28.46
C PHE A 326 -0.47 12.99 28.94
N THR A 327 0.43 12.66 29.88
CA THR A 327 1.48 13.56 30.38
C THR A 327 2.84 13.35 29.71
N HIS A 328 2.92 12.52 28.67
CA HIS A 328 4.18 12.22 27.99
C HIS A 328 4.72 13.44 27.24
N LEU A 329 5.64 14.16 27.91
CA LEU A 329 6.23 15.41 27.42
C LEU A 329 6.91 15.30 26.04
N PRO A 330 7.65 14.22 25.71
CA PRO A 330 8.23 14.06 24.38
C PRO A 330 7.16 14.07 23.28
N SER A 331 6.07 13.31 23.43
CA SER A 331 4.97 13.29 22.44
C SER A 331 4.23 14.62 22.32
N LEU A 332 3.99 15.33 23.43
CA LEU A 332 3.40 16.68 23.39
C LEU A 332 4.28 17.67 22.62
N ARG A 333 5.60 17.62 22.81
CA ARG A 333 6.55 18.45 22.07
C ARG A 333 6.66 18.05 20.61
N GLY A 334 6.64 16.74 20.33
CA GLY A 334 6.60 16.16 19.00
C GLY A 334 5.42 16.69 18.20
N LEU A 335 4.20 16.64 18.75
CA LEU A 335 2.99 17.22 18.14
C LEU A 335 3.15 18.71 17.85
N ALA A 336 3.59 19.50 18.84
CA ALA A 336 3.78 20.93 18.66
C ALA A 336 4.72 21.25 17.49
N ARG A 337 5.88 20.60 17.44
CA ARG A 337 6.88 20.75 16.37
C ARG A 337 6.34 20.27 15.01
N THR A 338 5.52 19.23 15.00
CA THR A 338 4.96 18.65 13.78
C THR A 338 3.89 19.54 13.17
N TYR A 339 2.97 20.09 13.99
CA TYR A 339 1.98 21.05 13.53
C TYR A 339 2.62 22.36 13.05
N GLU A 340 3.68 22.84 13.71
CA GLU A 340 4.45 23.99 13.25
C GLU A 340 5.06 23.75 11.86
N LYS A 341 5.58 22.55 11.59
CA LYS A 341 6.08 22.16 10.26
C LYS A 341 5.00 22.14 9.18
N LEU A 342 3.76 21.83 9.54
CA LEU A 342 2.61 21.83 8.64
C LEU A 342 1.97 23.21 8.47
N GLY A 343 2.43 24.24 9.20
CA GLY A 343 1.82 25.57 9.19
C GLY A 343 0.51 25.68 9.96
N ASP A 344 0.18 24.71 10.81
CA ASP A 344 -1.01 24.73 11.68
C ASP A 344 -0.67 25.37 13.03
N GLU A 345 -0.65 26.70 13.05
CA GLU A 345 -0.31 27.48 14.25
C GLU A 345 -1.27 27.23 15.42
N ALA A 346 -2.55 26.94 15.13
CA ALA A 346 -3.55 26.74 16.17
C ALA A 346 -3.26 25.48 17.00
N ASN A 347 -3.01 24.36 16.33
CA ASN A 347 -2.66 23.12 17.02
C ASN A 347 -1.24 23.17 17.59
N ALA A 348 -0.27 23.79 16.91
CA ALA A 348 1.07 23.98 17.47
C ALA A 348 1.02 24.70 18.83
N ASN A 349 0.30 25.83 18.91
CA ASN A 349 0.12 26.58 20.15
C ASN A 349 -0.61 25.79 21.24
N LYS A 350 -1.64 25.03 20.86
CA LYS A 350 -2.37 24.15 21.80
C LYS A 350 -1.42 23.17 22.49
N TYR A 351 -0.60 22.44 21.74
CA TYR A 351 0.31 21.44 22.31
C TYR A 351 1.49 22.06 23.07
N GLN A 352 1.98 23.24 22.65
CA GLN A 352 2.94 24.02 23.44
C GLN A 352 2.38 24.42 24.81
N ASN A 353 1.12 24.85 24.87
CA ASN A 353 0.46 25.23 26.13
C ASN A 353 0.22 24.01 27.04
N MET A 354 -0.22 22.88 26.48
CA MET A 354 -0.34 21.62 27.22
C MET A 354 1.01 21.18 27.81
N THR A 355 2.10 21.29 27.04
CA THR A 355 3.46 20.99 27.51
C THR A 355 3.84 21.86 28.72
N LYS A 356 3.54 23.16 28.68
CA LYS A 356 3.81 24.09 29.80
C LYS A 356 3.00 23.73 31.04
N GLN A 357 1.72 23.37 30.88
CA GLN A 357 0.84 22.98 31.98
C GLN A 357 1.33 21.73 32.70
N VAL A 358 1.70 20.68 31.94
CA VAL A 358 2.24 19.43 32.52
C VAL A 358 3.53 19.72 33.29
N LEU A 359 4.46 20.50 32.72
CA LEU A 359 5.70 20.88 33.41
C LEU A 359 5.45 21.65 34.72
N GLN A 360 4.44 22.53 34.74
CA GLN A 360 4.08 23.28 35.95
C GLN A 360 3.49 22.35 37.02
N GLN A 361 2.62 21.42 36.65
CA GLN A 361 2.07 20.43 37.58
C GLN A 361 3.17 19.56 38.19
N MET A 362 4.12 19.08 37.37
CA MET A 362 5.25 18.29 37.87
C MET A 362 6.14 19.09 38.84
N LYS A 363 6.35 20.39 38.61
CA LYS A 363 7.10 21.25 39.53
C LYS A 363 6.37 21.40 40.87
N ASN A 364 5.07 21.67 40.84
CA ASN A 364 4.26 21.82 42.05
C ASN A 364 4.28 20.53 42.89
N TYR A 365 4.13 19.37 42.24
CA TYR A 365 4.20 18.08 42.92
C TYR A 365 5.56 17.81 43.58
N LYS A 366 6.67 18.16 42.91
CA LYS A 366 8.01 18.04 43.52
C LYS A 366 8.19 18.93 44.75
N ILE A 367 7.66 20.14 44.72
CA ILE A 367 7.69 21.06 45.87
C ILE A 367 6.87 20.49 47.04
N GLU A 368 5.68 19.94 46.77
CA GLU A 368 4.85 19.29 47.79
C GLU A 368 5.53 18.06 48.41
N GLU A 369 6.19 17.22 47.61
CA GLU A 369 7.00 16.09 48.08
C GLU A 369 8.16 16.55 48.99
N GLU A 370 8.88 17.60 48.62
CA GLU A 370 9.99 18.15 49.42
C GLU A 370 9.48 18.74 50.74
N VAL A 371 8.37 19.48 50.72
CA VAL A 371 7.74 19.99 51.94
C VAL A 371 7.30 18.85 52.85
N ARG A 372 6.73 17.77 52.30
CA ARG A 372 6.29 16.60 53.06
C ARG A 372 7.46 15.84 53.70
N ARG A 373 8.58 15.70 52.99
CA ARG A 373 9.81 15.08 53.52
C ARG A 373 10.51 15.92 54.60
N ASN A 374 10.38 17.23 54.56
CA ASN A 374 10.97 18.13 55.56
C ASN A 374 10.10 18.30 56.83
N MET A 375 8.84 17.85 56.79
CA MET A 375 7.92 17.86 57.95
C MET A 375 7.75 16.47 58.62
N SER A 376 8.37 15.43 58.07
CA SER A 376 8.50 14.08 58.66
C SER A 376 9.89 13.89 59.25
#